data_AF-D4MVM7-F1
#
_entry.id   AF-D4MVM7-F1
#
_cell.length_a   1.000
_cell.length_b   1.000
_cell.length_c   1.000
_cell.angle_alpha   90.00
_cell.angle_beta   90.00
_cell.angle_gamma   90.00
#
_symmetry.space_group_name_H-M   'P 1'
#
loop_
_entity.id
_entity.type
_entity.pdbx_description
1 polymer ?
#
loop_
_entity_poly.entity_id
_entity_poly.type
_entity_poly.pdbx_seq_one_letter_code
_entity_poly.pdbx_strand_id
1 'polypeptide(L)'
;MNKRNDEENACLVVQCANCGRIHVYFRKWRDGESCSQCGGGPLRMLGVPTVRGNKENQVKIRVSVEREELDRLMKDMDNVNKLANEAYDKIRKLSKIKIEC
;
A
#
# COMPACT_ATOMS: atom_id res chain seq x y z
N MET A 1 6.52 -21.74 -27.78
CA MET A 1 7.67 -21.29 -26.97
C MET A 1 7.40 -19.88 -26.47
N ASN A 2 7.04 -19.73 -25.19
CA ASN A 2 6.64 -18.46 -24.56
C ASN A 2 7.88 -17.66 -24.10
N LYS A 3 8.55 -16.96 -25.03
CA LYS A 3 9.72 -16.13 -24.73
C LYS A 3 9.42 -14.86 -23.91
N ARG A 4 8.14 -14.55 -23.62
CA ARG A 4 7.72 -13.28 -22.97
C ARG A 4 7.71 -13.28 -21.45
N ASN A 5 7.76 -14.45 -20.79
CA ASN A 5 7.64 -14.53 -19.32
C ASN A 5 8.98 -14.71 -18.59
N ASP A 6 10.07 -14.99 -19.31
CA ASP A 6 11.36 -15.31 -18.68
C ASP A 6 12.11 -14.05 -18.21
N GLU A 7 11.92 -12.92 -18.89
CA GLU A 7 12.48 -11.62 -18.47
C GLU A 7 11.76 -11.03 -17.24
N GLU A 8 10.46 -11.29 -17.07
CA GLU A 8 9.69 -10.81 -15.91
C GLU A 8 10.03 -11.54 -14.60
N ASN A 9 10.66 -12.72 -14.70
CA ASN A 9 11.02 -13.55 -13.54
C ASN A 9 12.52 -13.51 -13.19
N ALA A 10 13.31 -12.71 -13.91
CA ALA A 10 14.72 -12.50 -13.61
C ALA A 10 14.86 -11.62 -12.36
N CYS A 11 15.56 -12.12 -11.34
CA CYS A 11 15.81 -11.40 -10.12
C CYS A 11 17.30 -11.12 -9.98
N LEU A 12 17.66 -9.97 -9.40
CA LEU A 12 19.01 -9.71 -8.96
C LEU A 12 19.18 -10.14 -7.51
N VAL A 13 20.22 -10.92 -7.23
CA VAL A 13 20.60 -11.31 -5.87
C VAL A 13 21.92 -10.69 -5.50
N VAL A 14 21.94 -9.99 -4.37
CA VAL A 14 23.13 -9.33 -3.82
C VAL A 14 23.30 -9.66 -2.34
N GLN A 15 24.54 -9.62 -1.87
CA GLN A 15 24.91 -9.88 -0.48
C GLN A 15 25.59 -8.65 0.12
N CYS A 16 25.13 -8.22 1.29
CA CYS A 16 25.81 -7.18 2.05
C CYS A 16 27.18 -7.68 2.55
N ALA A 17 28.25 -6.99 2.17
CA ALA A 17 29.60 -7.33 2.63
C ALA A 17 29.83 -7.09 4.13
N ASN A 18 28.99 -6.26 4.78
CA ASN A 18 29.13 -5.92 6.20
C ASN A 18 28.40 -6.92 7.12
N CYS A 19 27.14 -7.25 6.82
CA CYS A 19 26.34 -8.14 7.68
C CYS A 19 26.02 -9.50 7.06
N GLY A 20 26.47 -9.76 5.82
CA GLY A 20 26.25 -11.03 5.11
C GLY A 20 24.82 -11.27 4.62
N ARG A 21 23.88 -10.35 4.86
CA ARG A 21 22.47 -10.51 4.48
C ARG A 21 22.27 -10.49 2.97
N ILE A 22 21.40 -11.38 2.49
CA ILE A 22 21.04 -11.52 1.08
C ILE A 22 19.80 -10.67 0.78
N HIS A 23 19.86 -9.91 -0.30
CA HIS A 23 18.75 -9.12 -0.83
C HIS A 23 18.39 -9.64 -2.23
N VAL A 24 17.09 -9.71 -2.51
CA VAL A 24 16.54 -10.18 -3.78
C VAL A 24 15.68 -9.09 -4.38
N TYR A 25 15.96 -8.71 -5.62
CA TYR A 25 15.29 -7.64 -6.33
C TYR A 25 14.65 -8.17 -7.62
N PHE A 26 13.31 -8.10 -7.71
CA PHE A 26 12.53 -8.51 -8.91
C PHE A 26 12.62 -7.52 -10.08
N ARG A 27 13.31 -6.39 -9.90
CA ARG A 27 13.48 -5.32 -10.91
C ARG A 27 14.92 -4.84 -10.89
N LYS A 28 15.24 -3.93 -11.83
CA LYS A 28 16.53 -3.22 -11.85
C LYS A 28 16.82 -2.61 -10.48
N TRP A 29 17.83 -3.16 -9.81
CA TRP A 29 18.49 -2.55 -8.66
C TRP A 29 19.04 -1.18 -9.08
N ARG A 30 18.86 -0.17 -8.23
CA ARG A 30 19.39 1.18 -8.47
C ARG A 30 20.70 1.34 -7.73
N ASP A 31 21.68 1.95 -8.41
CA ASP A 31 22.94 2.33 -7.79
C ASP A 31 22.67 3.22 -6.56
N GLY A 32 23.35 2.92 -5.45
CA GLY A 32 23.21 3.65 -4.19
C GLY A 32 22.25 3.03 -3.16
N GLU A 33 21.59 1.91 -3.47
CA GLU A 33 20.87 1.16 -2.43
C GLU A 33 21.84 0.53 -1.42
N SER A 34 21.53 0.71 -0.14
CA SER A 34 22.28 0.15 0.99
C SER A 34 21.55 -1.04 1.61
N CYS A 35 22.26 -1.82 2.43
CA CYS A 35 21.64 -2.93 3.14
C CYS A 35 20.51 -2.44 4.05
N SER A 36 19.28 -2.88 3.81
CA SER A 36 18.12 -2.51 4.63
C SER A 36 18.20 -2.94 6.09
N GLN A 37 19.13 -3.84 6.45
CA GLN A 37 19.31 -4.31 7.82
C GLN A 37 20.34 -3.49 8.60
N CYS A 38 21.54 -3.31 8.06
CA CYS A 38 22.64 -2.65 8.78
C CYS A 38 22.95 -1.23 8.27
N GLY A 39 22.25 -0.77 7.23
CA GLY A 39 22.47 0.53 6.58
C GLY A 39 23.84 0.67 5.91
N GLY A 40 24.70 -0.34 5.96
CA GLY A 40 26.11 -0.23 5.58
C GLY A 40 26.58 -1.27 4.56
N GLY A 41 27.87 -1.14 4.21
CA GLY A 41 28.64 -2.04 3.36
C GLY A 41 28.23 -2.07 1.88
N PRO A 42 29.19 -2.19 0.94
CA PRO A 42 28.85 -2.39 -0.46
C PRO A 42 28.05 -3.70 -0.62
N LEU A 43 27.03 -3.67 -1.48
CA LEU A 43 26.29 -4.86 -1.89
C LEU A 43 27.09 -5.57 -2.99
N ARG A 44 27.49 -6.82 -2.74
CA ARG A 44 28.18 -7.67 -3.71
C ARG A 44 27.17 -8.45 -4.52
N MET A 45 27.24 -8.39 -5.85
CA MET A 45 26.39 -9.22 -6.70
C MET A 45 26.73 -10.70 -6.53
N LEU A 46 25.70 -11.52 -6.29
CA LEU A 46 25.81 -12.98 -6.30
C LEU A 46 25.38 -13.57 -7.64
N GLY A 47 24.42 -12.96 -8.32
CA GLY A 47 23.99 -13.39 -9.65
C GLY A 47 22.57 -12.97 -10.00
N VAL A 48 22.10 -13.44 -11.16
CA VAL A 48 20.76 -13.17 -11.69
C VAL A 48 19.97 -14.48 -11.83
N PRO A 49 19.40 -15.03 -10.74
CA PRO A 49 18.56 -16.21 -10.84
C PRO A 49 17.20 -15.91 -11.47
N THR A 50 16.65 -16.89 -12.17
CA THR A 50 15.26 -16.89 -12.63
C THR A 50 14.38 -17.55 -11.58
N VAL A 51 13.39 -16.84 -11.07
CA VAL A 51 12.42 -17.41 -10.13
C VAL A 51 11.52 -18.38 -10.88
N ARG A 52 11.59 -19.67 -10.53
CA ARG A 52 10.63 -20.66 -10.99
C ARG A 52 9.40 -20.62 -10.10
N GLY A 53 8.40 -19.83 -10.49
CA GLY A 53 7.07 -19.91 -9.91
C GLY A 53 6.28 -21.06 -10.54
N ASN A 54 5.57 -21.84 -9.72
CA ASN A 54 4.39 -22.55 -10.22
C ASN A 54 3.40 -21.48 -10.65
N LYS A 55 2.75 -21.64 -11.81
CA LYS A 55 1.68 -20.74 -12.24
C LYS A 55 0.53 -20.84 -11.24
N GLU A 56 0.54 -20.01 -10.21
CA GLU A 56 -0.68 -19.73 -9.47
C GLU A 56 -1.57 -18.94 -10.42
N ASN A 57 -2.63 -19.60 -10.89
CA ASN A 57 -3.69 -18.93 -11.63
C ASN A 57 -4.27 -17.86 -10.70
N GLN A 58 -3.79 -16.61 -10.84
CA GLN A 58 -4.37 -15.48 -10.13
C GLN A 58 -5.83 -15.36 -10.55
N VAL A 59 -6.73 -15.84 -9.71
CA VAL A 59 -8.16 -15.57 -9.84
C VAL A 59 -8.33 -14.09 -9.53
N LYS A 60 -8.37 -13.25 -10.58
CA LYS A 60 -8.76 -11.85 -10.44
C LYS A 60 -10.25 -11.82 -10.09
N ILE A 61 -10.56 -11.85 -8.80
CA ILE A 61 -11.90 -11.58 -8.30
C ILE A 61 -12.17 -10.10 -8.59
N ARG A 62 -12.96 -9.83 -9.64
CA ARG A 62 -13.55 -8.50 -9.86
C ARG A 62 -14.68 -8.35 -8.84
N VAL A 63 -14.42 -7.64 -7.76
CA VAL A 63 -15.50 -7.16 -6.88
C VAL A 63 -16.15 -5.98 -7.60
N SER A 64 -17.22 -6.26 -8.34
CA SER A 64 -18.11 -5.22 -8.85
C SER A 64 -18.99 -4.76 -7.68
N VAL A 65 -18.57 -3.69 -7.01
CA VAL A 65 -19.44 -2.96 -6.10
C VAL A 65 -20.44 -2.21 -6.96
N GLU A 66 -21.73 -2.52 -6.82
CA GLU A 66 -22.80 -1.77 -7.45
C GLU A 66 -22.72 -0.31 -6.97
N ARG A 67 -22.47 0.63 -7.89
CA ARG A 67 -22.27 2.05 -7.58
C ARG A 67 -23.45 2.68 -6.83
N GLU A 68 -24.63 2.07 -6.95
CA GLU A 68 -25.85 2.51 -6.29
C GLU A 68 -25.79 2.40 -4.75
N GLU A 69 -25.03 1.44 -4.20
CA GLU A 69 -24.87 1.31 -2.75
C GLU A 69 -23.90 2.36 -2.19
N LEU A 70 -22.84 2.70 -2.94
CA LEU A 70 -21.89 3.72 -2.52
C LEU A 70 -22.50 5.13 -2.54
N ASP A 71 -23.33 5.43 -3.55
CA ASP A 71 -24.04 6.70 -3.64
C ASP A 71 -25.09 6.88 -2.53
N ARG A 72 -25.74 5.80 -2.09
CA ARG A 72 -26.64 5.82 -0.92
C ARG A 72 -25.84 6.06 0.36
N LEU A 73 -24.71 5.36 0.55
CA LEU A 73 -23.87 5.52 1.73
C LEU A 73 -23.30 6.95 1.84
N MET A 74 -22.89 7.56 0.73
CA MET A 74 -22.44 8.95 0.69
C MET A 74 -23.55 9.93 1.08
N LYS A 75 -24.78 9.73 0.58
CA LYS A 75 -25.93 10.56 0.95
C LYS A 75 -26.28 10.44 2.44
N ASP A 76 -26.20 9.24 2.99
CA ASP A 76 -26.47 9.01 4.42
C ASP A 76 -25.40 9.67 5.30
N MET A 77 -24.13 9.62 4.90
CA MET A 77 -23.04 10.31 5.59
C MET A 77 -23.21 11.84 5.59
N ASP A 78 -23.64 12.42 4.46
CA ASP A 78 -23.93 13.87 4.37
C ASP A 78 -25.09 14.28 5.28
N ASN A 79 -26.14 13.45 5.38
CA ASN A 79 -27.27 13.69 6.27
C ASN A 79 -26.87 13.64 7.74
N VAL A 80 -26.04 12.67 8.14
CA VAL A 80 -25.52 12.56 9.51
C VAL A 80 -24.64 13.78 9.84
N ASN A 81 -23.79 14.21 8.92
CA ASN A 81 -22.94 15.39 9.12
C ASN A 81 -23.77 16.67 9.30
N LYS A 82 -24.85 16.82 8.54
CA LYS A 82 -25.78 17.96 8.70
C LYS A 82 -26.47 17.94 10.07
N LEU A 83 -26.99 16.78 10.49
CA LEU A 83 -27.65 16.63 11.79
C LEU A 83 -26.68 16.88 12.96
N ALA A 84 -25.44 16.42 12.85
CA ALA A 84 -24.41 16.67 13.86
C ALA A 84 -24.11 18.17 14.00
N ASN A 85 -23.95 18.89 12.88
CA ASN A 85 -23.70 20.33 12.90
C ASN A 85 -24.89 21.12 13.47
N GLU A 86 -26.13 20.76 13.10
CA GLU A 86 -27.33 21.37 13.67
C GLU A 86 -27.47 21.12 15.18
N ALA A 87 -27.10 19.92 15.66
CA ALA A 87 -27.07 19.60 17.08
C ALA A 87 -25.99 20.39 17.81
N TYR A 88 -24.77 20.48 17.26
CA TYR A 88 -23.68 21.30 17.79
C TYR A 88 -24.07 22.78 17.89
N ASP A 89 -24.71 23.34 16.87
CA ASP A 89 -25.15 24.74 16.87
C ASP A 89 -26.26 25.00 17.89
N LYS A 90 -27.21 24.07 18.07
CA LYS A 90 -28.24 24.16 19.11
C LYS A 90 -27.64 24.09 20.50
N ILE A 91 -26.70 23.17 20.75
CA ILE A 91 -25.99 23.05 22.03
C ILE A 91 -25.19 24.32 22.31
N ARG A 92 -24.50 24.88 21.32
CA ARG A 92 -23.75 26.14 21.44
C ARG A 92 -24.65 27.35 21.74
N LYS A 93 -25.86 27.40 21.17
CA LYS A 93 -26.83 28.46 21.48
C LYS A 93 -27.35 28.33 22.91
N LEU A 94 -27.65 27.10 23.35
CA LEU A 94 -28.08 26.82 24.72
C LEU A 94 -26.98 27.08 25.76
N SER A 95 -25.71 26.83 25.42
CA SER A 95 -24.58 27.12 26.31
C SER A 95 -24.32 28.61 26.49
N LYS A 96 -24.62 29.44 25.48
CA LYS A 96 -24.55 30.91 25.61
C LYS A 96 -25.64 31.47 26.54
N ILE A 97 -26.83 30.89 26.52
CA ILE A 97 -27.95 31.31 27.38
C ILE A 97 -27.67 31.01 28.87
N LYS A 98 -26.86 29.99 29.18
CA LYS A 98 -26.51 29.63 30.57
C LYS A 98 -25.43 30.48 31.22
N ILE A 99 -24.77 31.39 30.50
CA ILE A 99 -23.68 32.24 31.04
C ILE A 99 -24.21 33.62 31.51
N GLU A 100 -25.46 33.95 31.21
CA GLU A 100 -26.14 35.14 31.75
C GLU A 100 -27.13 34.72 32.86
N CYS A 101 -26.59 34.29 34.01
CA CYS A 101 -27.28 34.19 35.30
C CYS A 101 -26.30 34.58 36.41
#